data_AF-A0A7S2D3I1-F1
#
_entry.id   AF-A0A7S2D3I1-F1
#
_cell.length_a   1.000
_cell.length_b   1.000
_cell.length_c   1.000
_cell.angle_alpha   90.00
_cell.angle_beta   90.00
_cell.angle_gamma   90.00
#
_symmetry.space_group_name_H-M   'P 1'
#
loop_
_entity.id
_entity.type
_entity.pdbx_description
1 polymer ?
#
loop_
_entity_poly.entity_id
_entity_poly.type
_entity_poly.pdbx_seq_one_letter_code
_entity_poly.pdbx_strand_id
1 'polypeptide(L)'
;SMLLLKKKKYAALMVEEKDGQLVTTRETKGLDLVRRDWCTLSREAGSAVLDFILSGLPREELVSKVLEYLRSIADKIAANELGIEQYIITKGLTKAPSDYPDAKNQPHVQV
;
A
#
# COMPACT_ATOMS: atom_id res chain seq x y z
N SER A 1 5.30 -18.09 2.75
CA SER A 1 4.00 -17.62 3.30
C SER A 1 3.16 -17.01 2.18
N MET A 2 1.84 -17.18 2.20
CA MET A 2 0.92 -16.61 1.21
C MET A 2 -0.33 -16.01 1.88
N LEU A 3 -0.70 -14.81 1.46
CA LEU A 3 -1.92 -14.11 1.82
C LEU A 3 -2.84 -13.99 0.59
N LEU A 4 -3.90 -14.78 0.56
CA LEU A 4 -4.92 -14.74 -0.49
C LEU A 4 -6.15 -13.98 0.00
N LEU A 5 -6.46 -12.84 -0.62
CA LEU A 5 -7.60 -12.01 -0.21
C LEU A 5 -8.84 -12.28 -1.06
N LYS A 6 -8.71 -12.17 -2.39
CA LYS A 6 -9.79 -12.37 -3.38
C LYS A 6 -9.22 -12.86 -4.71
N LYS A 7 -10.09 -13.20 -5.66
CA LYS A 7 -9.69 -13.50 -7.05
C LYS A 7 -8.80 -12.38 -7.59
N LYS A 8 -7.61 -12.74 -8.08
CA LYS A 8 -6.55 -11.81 -8.58
C LYS A 8 -5.99 -10.82 -7.54
N LYS A 9 -6.25 -11.01 -6.24
CA LYS A 9 -5.72 -10.19 -5.14
C LYS A 9 -4.97 -11.06 -4.12
N TYR A 10 -3.64 -11.05 -4.17
CA TYR A 10 -2.80 -11.83 -3.27
C TYR A 10 -1.42 -11.20 -3.04
N ALA A 11 -0.74 -11.68 -2.00
CA ALA A 11 0.68 -11.48 -1.78
C ALA A 11 1.33 -12.79 -1.31
N ALA A 12 2.56 -13.04 -1.72
CA ALA A 12 3.29 -14.25 -1.36
C ALA A 12 4.79 -13.97 -1.25
N LEU A 13 5.47 -14.83 -0.50
CA LEU A 13 6.93 -14.94 -0.54
C LEU A 13 7.30 -16.04 -1.54
N MET A 14 7.93 -15.63 -2.64
CA MET A 14 8.53 -16.50 -3.64
C MET A 14 9.90 -16.93 -3.18
N VAL A 15 10.21 -18.21 -3.25
CA VAL A 15 11.53 -18.76 -2.91
C VAL A 15 12.20 -19.19 -4.21
N GLU A 16 13.36 -18.61 -4.50
CA GLU A 16 14.17 -18.92 -5.68
C GLU A 16 15.57 -19.35 -5.24
N GLU A 17 16.13 -20.36 -5.89
CA GLU A 17 17.53 -20.73 -5.69
C GLU A 17 18.42 -19.92 -6.65
N LYS A 18 19.34 -19.13 -6.10
CA LYS A 18 20.36 -18.40 -6.86
C LYS A 18 21.72 -18.71 -6.27
N ASP A 19 22.61 -19.24 -7.12
CA ASP A 19 23.97 -19.61 -6.74
C ASP A 19 24.05 -20.55 -5.51
N GLY A 20 23.10 -21.50 -5.41
CA GLY A 20 23.01 -22.44 -4.29
C GLY A 20 22.45 -21.85 -2.98
N GLN A 21 22.01 -20.59 -2.98
CA GLN A 21 21.34 -19.96 -1.84
C GLN A 21 19.85 -19.75 -2.13
N LEU A 22 19.01 -20.01 -1.12
CA LEU A 22 17.58 -19.71 -1.19
C LEU A 22 17.35 -18.23 -0.93
N VAL A 23 16.92 -17.51 -1.96
CA VAL A 23 16.53 -16.10 -1.89
C VAL A 23 15.02 -16.01 -1.84
N THR A 24 14.51 -15.27 -0.86
CA THR A 24 13.07 -15.02 -0.73
C THR A 24 12.72 -13.62 -1.25
N THR A 25 11.79 -13.53 -2.18
CA THR A 25 11.30 -12.25 -2.74
C THR A 25 9.79 -12.10 -2.55
N ARG A 26 9.34 -10.87 -2.29
CA ARG A 26 7.91 -10.57 -2.12
C ARG A 26 7.25 -10.36 -3.47
N GLU A 27 6.25 -11.19 -3.79
CA GLU A 27 5.35 -10.98 -4.93
C GLU A 27 4.00 -10.46 -4.46
N THR A 28 3.49 -9.40 -5.11
CA THR A 28 2.15 -8.85 -4.85
C THR A 28 1.36 -8.70 -6.15
N LYS A 29 0.10 -9.13 -6.18
CA LYS A 29 -0.80 -8.91 -7.32
C LYS A 29 -2.16 -8.38 -6.91
N GLY A 30 -2.61 -7.34 -7.63
CA GLY A 30 -3.96 -6.77 -7.52
C GLY A 30 -4.30 -6.13 -6.17
N LEU A 31 -3.34 -6.02 -5.26
CA LEU A 31 -3.51 -5.32 -3.99
C LEU A 31 -3.57 -3.81 -4.22
N ASP A 32 -4.33 -3.11 -3.38
CA ASP A 32 -4.54 -1.67 -3.61
C ASP A 32 -3.25 -0.86 -3.40
N LEU A 33 -2.29 -1.41 -2.65
CA LEU A 33 -0.94 -0.87 -2.45
C LEU A 33 -0.07 -0.79 -3.72
N VAL A 34 -0.43 -1.49 -4.81
CA VAL A 34 0.21 -1.31 -6.14
C VAL A 34 -0.51 -0.32 -7.04
N ARG A 35 -1.62 0.29 -6.59
CA ARG A 35 -2.38 1.24 -7.39
C ARG A 35 -1.85 2.67 -7.23
N ARG A 36 -1.98 3.45 -8.30
CA ARG A 36 -1.47 4.84 -8.41
C ARG A 36 -2.40 5.89 -7.80
N ASP A 37 -3.67 5.53 -7.61
CA ASP A 37 -4.73 6.40 -7.09
C ASP A 37 -4.82 6.42 -5.56
N TRP A 38 -3.78 5.94 -4.89
CA TRP A 38 -3.59 6.03 -3.44
C TRP A 38 -2.36 6.89 -3.14
N CYS A 39 -2.41 7.64 -2.04
CA CYS A 39 -1.27 8.47 -1.63
C CYS A 39 -0.07 7.61 -1.21
N THR A 40 1.11 8.21 -1.25
CA THR A 40 2.37 7.57 -0.86
C THR A 40 2.29 6.97 0.54
N LEU A 41 1.76 7.73 1.51
CA LEU A 41 1.60 7.29 2.90
C LEU A 41 0.80 5.98 3.02
N SER A 42 -0.34 5.91 2.32
CA SER A 42 -1.20 4.72 2.37
C SER A 42 -0.51 3.49 1.75
N ARG A 43 0.25 3.69 0.66
CA ARG A 43 1.00 2.61 0.01
C ARG A 43 2.15 2.11 0.88
N GLU A 44 2.91 3.01 1.48
CA GLU A 44 4.01 2.67 2.40
C GLU A 44 3.49 1.95 3.65
N ALA A 45 2.44 2.49 4.28
CA ALA A 45 1.81 1.87 5.43
C ALA A 45 1.29 0.46 5.11
N GLY A 46 0.60 0.31 3.98
CA GLY A 46 0.12 -0.99 3.52
C GLY A 46 1.25 -1.98 3.22
N SER A 47 2.35 -1.51 2.62
CA SER A 47 3.54 -2.33 2.34
C SER A 47 4.18 -2.83 3.63
N ALA A 48 4.38 -1.96 4.63
CA ALA A 48 4.96 -2.35 5.92
C ALA A 48 4.08 -3.36 6.68
N VAL A 49 2.75 -3.14 6.70
CA VAL A 49 1.81 -4.10 7.30
C VAL A 49 1.87 -5.45 6.58
N LEU A 50 2.00 -5.45 5.25
CA LEU A 50 2.14 -6.67 4.49
C LEU A 50 3.45 -7.42 4.82
N ASP A 51 4.55 -6.69 5.01
CA ASP A 51 5.83 -7.26 5.42
C ASP A 51 5.74 -7.89 6.81
N PHE A 52 5.03 -7.26 7.75
CA PHE A 52 4.73 -7.88 9.04
C PHE A 52 3.96 -9.19 8.84
N ILE A 53 2.88 -9.20 8.05
CA ILE A 53 2.08 -10.42 7.81
C ILE A 53 2.91 -11.55 7.20
N LEU A 54 3.86 -11.23 6.33
CA LEU A 54 4.69 -12.22 5.64
C LEU A 54 5.96 -12.60 6.42
N SER A 55 6.31 -11.89 7.49
CA SER A 55 7.54 -12.08 8.27
C SER A 55 7.69 -13.44 8.96
N GLY A 56 6.59 -14.16 9.18
CA GLY A 56 6.60 -15.43 9.93
C GLY A 56 6.55 -15.28 11.46
N LEU A 57 6.34 -14.06 11.96
CA LEU A 57 6.15 -13.81 13.39
C LEU A 57 4.90 -14.54 13.96
N PRO A 58 4.91 -14.89 15.26
CA PRO A 58 3.73 -15.39 15.94
C PRO A 58 2.57 -14.38 15.85
N ARG A 59 1.34 -14.89 15.80
CA ARG A 59 0.14 -14.06 15.58
C ARG A 59 -0.02 -12.94 16.61
N GLU A 60 0.28 -13.20 17.87
CA GLU A 60 0.14 -12.19 18.94
C GLU A 60 1.15 -11.05 18.75
N GLU A 61 2.41 -11.38 18.50
CA GLU A 61 3.46 -10.39 18.22
C GLU A 61 3.16 -9.60 16.95
N LEU A 62 2.69 -10.29 15.90
CA LEU A 62 2.26 -9.67 14.63
C LEU A 62 1.22 -8.58 14.87
N VAL A 63 0.13 -8.91 15.58
CA VAL A 63 -0.97 -7.97 15.84
C VAL A 63 -0.45 -6.76 16.64
N SER A 64 0.39 -7.00 17.64
CA SER A 64 1.01 -5.93 18.43
C SER A 64 1.83 -4.97 17.54
N LYS A 65 2.71 -5.51 16.68
CA LYS A 65 3.54 -4.70 15.76
C LYS A 65 2.71 -3.89 14.76
N VAL A 66 1.66 -4.48 14.19
CA VAL A 66 0.78 -3.77 13.26
C VAL A 66 0.09 -2.61 13.98
N LEU A 67 -0.44 -2.83 15.18
CA LEU A 67 -1.13 -1.79 15.95
C LEU A 67 -0.18 -0.66 16.36
N GLU A 68 1.02 -0.99 16.85
CA GLU A 68 2.05 -0.02 17.22
C GLU A 68 2.47 0.83 16.02
N TYR A 69 2.72 0.21 14.88
CA TYR A 69 3.08 0.90 13.65
C TYR A 69 1.98 1.87 13.20
N LEU A 70 0.73 1.43 13.13
CA LEU A 70 -0.39 2.29 12.73
C LEU A 70 -0.63 3.46 13.69
N ARG A 71 -0.45 3.24 15.00
CA ARG A 71 -0.49 4.32 16.00
C ARG A 71 0.60 5.35 15.75
N SER A 72 1.83 4.90 15.52
CA SER A 72 2.95 5.82 15.23
C SER A 72 2.72 6.67 13.97
N ILE A 73 2.05 6.12 12.95
CA ILE A 73 1.65 6.90 11.76
C ILE A 73 0.61 7.95 12.14
N ALA A 74 -0.41 7.57 12.91
CA ALA A 74 -1.45 8.50 13.34
C ALA A 74 -0.87 9.67 14.16
N ASP A 75 0.07 9.38 15.06
CA ASP A 75 0.75 10.39 15.87
C ASP A 75 1.56 11.36 14.99
N LYS A 76 2.31 10.86 14.00
CA LYS A 76 3.05 11.68 13.03
C LYS A 76 2.15 12.57 12.19
N ILE A 77 0.98 12.06 11.77
CA ILE A 77 -0.03 12.85 11.05
C ILE A 77 -0.56 13.96 11.95
N ALA A 78 -0.93 13.64 13.20
CA ALA A 78 -1.47 14.61 14.15
C ALA A 78 -0.46 15.70 14.53
N ALA A 79 0.83 15.33 14.61
CA ALA A 79 1.94 16.23 14.84
C ALA A 79 2.38 17.02 13.58
N ASN A 80 1.77 16.74 12.42
CA ASN A 80 2.12 17.35 11.13
C ASN A 80 3.62 17.18 10.77
N GLU A 81 4.17 16.01 11.07
CA GLU A 81 5.59 15.67 10.82
C GLU A 81 5.84 15.07 9.43
N LEU A 82 4.78 14.74 8.69
CA LEU A 82 4.86 14.17 7.36
C LEU A 82 4.79 15.27 6.30
N GLY A 83 5.69 15.24 5.32
CA GLY A 83 5.69 16.18 4.21
C GLY A 83 4.47 16.03 3.29
N ILE A 84 4.13 17.09 2.57
CA ILE A 84 2.92 17.14 1.73
C ILE A 84 2.93 16.06 0.63
N GLU A 85 4.10 15.65 0.16
CA GLU A 85 4.31 14.60 -0.82
C GLU A 85 3.74 13.24 -0.39
N GLN A 86 3.61 13.02 0.92
CA GLN A 86 3.02 11.81 1.49
C GLN A 86 1.51 11.71 1.22
N TYR A 87 0.87 12.85 0.97
CA TYR A 87 -0.58 12.99 0.77
C TYR A 87 -0.97 13.16 -0.71
N ILE A 88 -0.01 13.28 -1.63
CA ILE A 88 -0.28 13.47 -3.06
C ILE A 88 -0.91 12.20 -3.65
N ILE A 89 -2.04 12.37 -4.35
CA ILE A 89 -2.72 11.32 -5.12
C ILE A 89 -2.65 11.68 -6.60
N THR A 90 -2.20 10.75 -7.44
CA THR A 90 -2.13 10.96 -8.89
C THR A 90 -3.18 10.12 -9.61
N LYS A 91 -4.02 10.76 -10.41
CA LYS A 91 -5.01 10.08 -11.25
C LYS A 91 -4.99 10.65 -12.66
N GLY A 92 -4.87 9.78 -13.65
CA GLY A 92 -4.87 10.18 -15.05
C GLY A 92 -6.26 10.59 -15.54
N LEU A 93 -6.30 11.59 -16.41
CA LEU A 93 -7.50 11.96 -17.15
C LEU A 93 -7.64 11.05 -18.38
N THR A 94 -8.86 10.64 -18.68
CA THR A 94 -9.21 9.82 -19.85
C THR A 94 -9.83 10.64 -20.98
N LYS A 95 -10.19 11.91 -20.70
CA LYS A 95 -10.78 12.89 -21.61
C LYS A 95 -10.26 14.29 -21.26
N ALA A 96 -10.59 15.30 -22.06
CA ALA A 96 -10.33 16.69 -21.67
C ALA A 96 -11.18 17.07 -20.44
N PRO A 97 -10.70 17.95 -19.53
CA PRO A 97 -11.45 18.35 -18.35
C PRO A 97 -12.86 18.89 -18.65
N SER A 98 -13.04 19.60 -19.77
CA SER A 98 -14.33 20.12 -20.24
C SER A 98 -15.36 19.05 -20.58
N ASP A 99 -14.90 17.84 -20.93
CA ASP A 99 -15.74 16.77 -21.46
C ASP A 99 -16.24 15.83 -20.34
N TYR A 100 -15.92 16.15 -19.09
CA TYR A 100 -16.41 15.43 -17.92
C TYR A 100 -17.79 15.95 -17.52
N PRO A 101 -18.87 15.16 -17.70
CA PRO A 101 -20.23 15.60 -17.36
C PRO A 101 -20.41 15.80 -15.85
N ASP A 102 -19.56 15.17 -15.03
CA ASP A 102 -19.61 15.22 -13.57
C ASP A 102 -18.25 15.63 -12.99
N ALA A 103 -17.68 16.73 -13.49
CA ALA A 103 -16.39 17.24 -13.05
C ALA A 103 -16.37 17.60 -11.54
N LYS A 104 -17.50 18.09 -11.00
CA LYS A 104 -17.63 18.54 -9.61
C LYS A 104 -17.42 17.43 -8.58
N ASN A 105 -17.80 16.19 -8.90
CA ASN A 105 -17.61 15.04 -8.01
C ASN A 105 -16.29 14.29 -8.28
N GLN A 106 -15.43 14.86 -9.13
CA GLN A 106 -14.19 14.23 -9.57
C GLN A 106 -12.99 15.10 -9.17
N PRO A 107 -12.38 14.87 -7.99
CA PRO A 107 -11.32 15.73 -7.45
C PRO A 107 -10.18 15.99 -8.44
N HIS A 108 -9.69 14.94 -9.10
CA HIS A 108 -8.65 15.01 -10.14
C HIS A 108 -9.00 15.84 -11.40
N VAL A 109 -10.27 16.22 -11.59
CA VAL A 109 -10.75 17.06 -12.72
C VAL A 109 -10.94 18.51 -12.26
N GLN A 110 -11.25 18.72 -10.98
CA GLN A 110 -11.55 20.05 -10.42
C GLN A 110 -10.29 20.84 -9.98
N VAL A 111 -9.14 20.16 -9.86
CA VAL A 111 -7.87 20.73 -9.35
C VAL A 111 -7.51 22.07 -9.99
#